data_AF-A0A0H3GUT0-F1
#
_entry.id   AF-A0A0H3GUT0-F1
#
_cell.length_a   1.000
_cell.length_b   1.000
_cell.length_c   1.000
_cell.angle_alpha   90.00
_cell.angle_beta   90.00
_cell.angle_gamma   90.00
#
_symmetry.space_group_name_H-M   'P 1'
#
loop_
_entity.id
_entity.type
_entity.pdbx_description
1 polymer ?
#
loop_
_entity_poly.entity_id
_entity_poly.type
_entity_poly.pdbx_seq_one_letter_code
_entity_poly.pdbx_strand_id
1 'polypeptide(L)'
;MGRFLNTLNKRVLILGSGGLSHQPPVPELAKADAHLRDRLLGGGKQLPPDERALRQQRVISAARLFTEDPHSLHPLNPVWDNRFMSLLEQGRLSELDAIGNDELSAMAGKSTHEIKTWVAAFAALSAFGRWRSEGRYYRPIPEWIAGFGSLSATTEI
;
A
#
# COMPACT_ATOMS: atom_id res chain seq x y z
N MET A 1 -3.45 -3.93 19.74
CA MET A 1 -4.59 -4.43 18.94
C MET A 1 -4.71 -5.95 19.01
N GLY A 2 -3.77 -6.72 18.43
CA GLY A 2 -3.84 -8.19 18.42
C GLY A 2 -4.12 -8.84 19.77
N ARG A 3 -3.41 -8.43 20.83
CA ARG A 3 -3.65 -8.93 22.21
C ARG A 3 -5.09 -8.73 22.68
N PHE A 4 -5.71 -7.59 22.39
CA PHE A 4 -7.11 -7.31 22.73
C PHE A 4 -8.06 -8.18 21.89
N LEU A 5 -7.78 -8.35 20.59
CA LEU A 5 -8.60 -9.21 19.74
C LEU A 5 -8.59 -10.66 20.25
N ASN A 6 -7.45 -11.14 20.75
CA ASN A 6 -7.31 -12.48 21.32
C ASN A 6 -8.14 -12.68 22.61
N THR A 7 -8.52 -11.61 23.33
CA THR A 7 -9.40 -11.73 24.51
C THR A 7 -10.89 -11.79 24.18
N LEU A 8 -11.28 -11.59 22.92
CA LEU A 8 -12.70 -11.45 22.56
C LEU A 8 -13.47 -12.78 22.57
N ASN A 9 -12.77 -13.92 22.56
CA ASN A 9 -13.36 -15.26 22.38
C ASN A 9 -14.30 -15.33 21.16
N LYS A 10 -13.85 -14.77 20.04
CA LYS A 10 -14.60 -14.71 18.77
C LYS A 10 -13.70 -15.08 17.61
N ARG A 11 -14.32 -15.46 16.48
CA ARG A 11 -13.65 -15.49 15.19
C ARG A 11 -13.39 -14.05 14.74
N VAL A 12 -12.13 -13.72 14.47
CA VAL A 12 -11.70 -12.37 14.08
C VAL A 12 -11.09 -12.43 12.69
N LEU A 13 -11.53 -11.54 11.80
CA LEU A 13 -10.84 -11.25 10.54
C LEU A 13 -10.12 -9.90 10.69
N ILE A 14 -8.84 -9.87 10.35
CA ILE A 14 -8.02 -8.66 10.33
C ILE A 14 -7.74 -8.33 8.87
N LEU A 15 -8.13 -7.13 8.43
CA LEU A 15 -7.92 -6.67 7.06
C LEU A 15 -6.95 -5.50 7.05
N GLY A 16 -5.81 -5.67 6.38
CA GLY A 16 -4.91 -4.58 5.99
C GLY A 16 -5.09 -4.28 4.51
N SER A 17 -5.23 -3.01 4.12
CA SER A 17 -5.46 -2.59 2.75
C SER A 17 -4.52 -1.46 2.32
N GLY A 18 -4.09 -1.47 1.06
CA GLY A 18 -3.22 -0.47 0.46
C GLY A 18 -2.02 -1.09 -0.27
N GLY A 19 -1.15 -0.25 -0.84
CA GLY A 19 0.10 -0.68 -1.48
C GLY A 19 -0.08 -1.21 -2.91
N LEU A 20 0.89 -1.94 -3.47
CA LEU A 20 2.27 -2.15 -3.00
C LEU A 20 3.19 -1.03 -3.53
N SER A 21 4.24 -1.32 -4.29
CA SER A 21 5.04 -0.29 -4.95
C SER A 21 4.17 0.55 -5.89
N HIS A 22 4.15 1.86 -5.69
CA HIS A 22 3.48 2.82 -6.58
C HIS A 22 3.80 4.27 -6.22
N GLN A 23 3.69 5.15 -7.21
CA GLN A 23 3.66 6.60 -7.02
C GLN A 23 2.87 7.28 -8.14
N PRO A 24 1.52 7.28 -8.05
CA PRO A 24 0.67 8.03 -8.97
C PRO A 24 0.99 9.54 -8.89
N PRO A 25 0.54 10.35 -9.87
CA PRO A 25 0.79 11.79 -9.93
C PRO A 25 -0.04 12.55 -8.88
N VAL A 26 0.23 12.31 -7.60
CA VAL A 26 -0.39 12.98 -6.46
C VAL A 26 0.52 14.12 -6.03
N PRO A 27 -0.01 15.34 -5.84
CA PRO A 27 0.78 16.46 -5.40
C PRO A 27 1.36 16.26 -4.01
N GLU A 28 2.59 16.73 -3.81
CA GLU A 28 3.24 16.70 -2.50
C GLU A 28 2.71 17.83 -1.62
N LEU A 29 2.19 17.49 -0.44
CA LEU A 29 1.63 18.45 0.51
C LEU A 29 2.59 19.61 0.85
N ALA A 30 3.90 19.31 0.91
CA ALA A 30 4.94 20.29 1.20
C ALA A 30 5.05 21.38 0.12
N LYS A 31 4.68 21.07 -1.13
CA LYS A 31 4.76 21.98 -2.29
C LYS A 31 3.39 22.50 -2.72
N ALA A 32 2.32 22.06 -2.07
CA ALA A 32 0.95 22.43 -2.41
C ALA A 32 0.66 23.90 -2.04
N ASP A 33 -0.05 24.60 -2.92
CA ASP A 33 -0.68 25.87 -2.55
C ASP A 33 -1.80 25.64 -1.51
N ALA A 34 -2.39 26.73 -0.99
CA ALA A 34 -3.42 26.63 0.04
C ALA A 34 -4.65 25.83 -0.41
N HIS A 35 -5.06 25.99 -1.67
CA HIS A 35 -6.22 25.31 -2.23
C HIS A 35 -5.96 23.80 -2.33
N LEU A 36 -4.81 23.42 -2.87
CA LEU A 36 -4.43 22.02 -3.03
C LEU A 36 -4.15 21.34 -1.69
N ARG A 37 -3.61 22.09 -0.72
CA ARG A 37 -3.44 21.62 0.66
C ARG A 37 -4.78 21.30 1.31
N ASP A 38 -5.78 22.17 1.19
CA ASP A 38 -7.15 21.89 1.67
C ASP A 38 -7.71 20.59 1.04
N ARG A 39 -7.52 20.42 -0.27
CA ARG A 39 -7.94 19.21 -0.98
C ARG A 39 -7.28 17.95 -0.43
N LEU A 40 -5.96 18.00 -0.21
CA LEU A 40 -5.18 16.87 0.33
C LEU A 40 -5.51 16.56 1.79
N LEU A 41 -5.92 17.56 2.58
CA LEU A 41 -6.26 17.42 4.00
C LEU A 41 -7.75 17.07 4.26
N GLY A 42 -8.52 16.75 3.22
CA GLY A 42 -9.87 16.21 3.34
C GLY A 42 -10.96 17.04 2.67
N GLY A 43 -10.70 18.32 2.34
CA GLY A 43 -11.63 19.14 1.55
C GLY A 43 -11.90 18.54 0.16
N GLY A 44 -10.97 17.73 -0.36
CA GLY A 44 -11.07 17.05 -1.64
C GLY A 44 -11.95 15.79 -1.65
N LYS A 45 -12.66 15.48 -0.56
CA LYS A 45 -13.53 14.28 -0.48
C LYS A 45 -14.74 14.40 -1.42
N GLN A 46 -15.33 15.59 -1.49
CA GLN A 46 -16.41 15.92 -2.41
C GLN A 46 -15.93 17.01 -3.39
N LEU A 47 -15.28 16.57 -4.46
CA LEU A 47 -14.95 17.45 -5.58
C LEU A 47 -16.20 17.72 -6.43
N PRO A 48 -16.36 18.95 -6.97
CA PRO A 48 -17.25 19.22 -8.09
C PRO A 48 -17.04 18.20 -9.23
N PRO A 49 -18.10 17.85 -9.99
CA PRO A 49 -18.00 16.80 -11.02
C PRO A 49 -16.93 17.05 -12.08
N ASP A 50 -16.77 18.28 -12.54
CA ASP A 50 -15.76 18.71 -13.51
C ASP A 50 -14.34 18.54 -12.95
N GLU A 51 -14.10 18.95 -11.71
CA GLU A 51 -12.82 18.77 -11.05
C GLU A 51 -12.48 17.29 -10.80
N ARG A 52 -13.48 16.49 -10.43
CA ARG A 52 -13.33 15.04 -10.27
C ARG A 52 -12.92 14.41 -11.61
N ALA A 53 -13.60 14.79 -12.70
CA ALA A 53 -13.30 14.32 -14.04
C ALA A 53 -11.87 14.71 -14.46
N LEU A 54 -11.47 15.96 -14.22
CA LEU A 54 -10.09 16.41 -14.49
C LEU A 54 -9.06 15.61 -13.69
N ARG A 55 -9.31 15.34 -12.41
CA ARG A 55 -8.41 14.52 -11.58
C ARG A 55 -8.31 13.09 -12.11
N GLN A 56 -9.43 12.47 -12.47
CA GLN A 56 -9.44 11.11 -13.04
C GLN A 56 -8.70 11.08 -14.38
N GLN A 57 -8.93 12.06 -15.25
CA GLN A 57 -8.28 12.14 -16.54
C GLN A 57 -6.76 12.27 -16.41
N ARG A 58 -6.25 13.04 -15.43
CA ARG A 58 -4.81 13.13 -15.15
C ARG A 58 -4.20 11.77 -14.80
N VAL A 59 -4.87 10.98 -13.96
CA VAL A 59 -4.40 9.64 -13.59
C VAL A 59 -4.46 8.69 -14.79
N ILE A 60 -5.53 8.72 -15.59
CA ILE A 60 -5.66 7.89 -16.80
C ILE A 60 -4.56 8.23 -17.82
N SER A 61 -4.33 9.52 -18.08
CA SER A 61 -3.27 9.97 -18.98
C SER A 61 -1.89 9.55 -18.48
N ALA A 62 -1.63 9.67 -17.18
CA ALA A 62 -0.38 9.24 -16.58
C ALA A 62 -0.20 7.71 -16.66
N ALA A 63 -1.26 6.93 -16.47
CA ALA A 63 -1.20 5.47 -16.58
C ALA A 63 -0.88 5.03 -18.02
N ARG A 64 -1.49 5.66 -19.03
CA ARG A 64 -1.17 5.40 -20.44
C ARG A 64 0.30 5.68 -20.74
N LEU A 65 0.79 6.84 -20.31
CA LEU A 65 2.20 7.20 -20.48
C LEU A 65 3.12 6.22 -19.73
N PHE A 66 2.73 5.77 -18.54
CA PHE A 66 3.50 4.81 -17.75
C PHE A 66 3.58 3.42 -18.38
N THR A 67 2.54 2.99 -19.11
CA THR A 67 2.57 1.75 -19.90
C THR A 67 3.52 1.86 -21.09
N GLU A 68 3.62 3.03 -21.72
CA GLU A 68 4.52 3.29 -22.86
C GLU A 68 5.97 3.51 -22.40
N ASP A 69 6.16 4.24 -21.31
CA ASP A 69 7.44 4.55 -20.67
C ASP A 69 7.35 4.36 -19.14
N PRO A 70 7.84 3.22 -18.62
CA PRO A 70 7.88 2.94 -17.18
C PRO A 70 8.73 3.92 -16.35
N HIS A 71 9.51 4.81 -16.99
CA HIS A 71 10.29 5.85 -16.31
C HIS A 71 9.59 7.21 -16.28
N SER A 72 8.41 7.35 -16.89
CA SER A 72 7.59 8.58 -16.83
C SER A 72 7.11 8.92 -15.41
N LEU A 73 7.09 7.93 -14.51
CA LEU A 73 6.85 8.06 -13.08
C LEU A 73 7.85 7.19 -12.31
N HIS A 74 7.74 7.16 -10.98
CA HIS A 74 8.51 6.20 -10.20
C HIS A 74 8.16 4.76 -10.66
N PRO A 75 9.16 3.95 -11.06
CA PRO A 75 8.91 2.60 -11.55
C PRO A 75 8.33 1.72 -10.43
N LEU A 76 7.53 0.73 -10.83
CA LEU A 76 7.10 -0.34 -9.93
C LEU A 76 8.32 -1.18 -9.54
N ASN A 77 8.27 -1.78 -8.35
CA ASN A 77 9.36 -2.62 -7.84
C ASN A 77 8.87 -4.03 -7.46
N PRO A 78 8.71 -4.93 -8.46
CA PRO A 78 8.32 -6.31 -8.22
C PRO A 78 9.22 -7.11 -7.28
N VAL A 79 10.52 -6.79 -7.25
CA VAL A 79 11.47 -7.46 -6.37
C VAL A 79 11.18 -7.10 -4.91
N TRP A 80 10.99 -5.81 -4.63
CA TRP A 80 10.58 -5.33 -3.32
C TRP A 80 9.21 -5.88 -2.92
N ASP A 81 8.22 -5.77 -3.79
CA ASP A 81 6.85 -6.20 -3.50
C ASP A 81 6.80 -7.69 -3.09
N ASN A 82 7.50 -8.54 -3.85
CA ASN A 82 7.57 -9.97 -3.52
C ASN A 82 8.38 -10.24 -2.25
N ARG A 83 9.44 -9.48 -1.98
CA ARG A 83 10.21 -9.59 -0.73
C ARG A 83 9.35 -9.20 0.46
N PHE A 84 8.62 -8.09 0.38
CA PHE A 84 7.70 -7.63 1.40
C PHE A 84 6.67 -8.71 1.74
N MET A 85 5.98 -9.26 0.73
CA MET A 85 5.00 -10.34 0.94
C MET A 85 5.65 -11.57 1.58
N SER A 86 6.84 -11.98 1.14
CA SER A 86 7.57 -13.11 1.74
C SER A 86 7.96 -12.88 3.21
N LEU A 87 8.31 -11.64 3.60
CA LEU A 87 8.61 -11.32 5.01
C LEU A 87 7.37 -11.47 5.90
N LEU A 88 6.20 -11.09 5.40
CA LEU A 88 4.92 -11.30 6.12
C LEU A 88 4.59 -12.78 6.25
N GLU A 89 4.75 -13.56 5.18
CA GLU A 89 4.52 -15.03 5.20
C GLU A 89 5.45 -15.74 6.17
N GLN A 90 6.71 -15.31 6.26
CA GLN A 90 7.73 -15.92 7.12
C GLN A 90 7.69 -15.43 8.58
N GLY A 91 6.81 -14.47 8.91
CA GLY A 91 6.76 -13.87 10.25
C GLY A 91 7.97 -13.02 10.61
N ARG A 92 8.75 -12.57 9.62
CA ARG A 92 9.98 -11.79 9.79
C ARG A 92 9.68 -10.29 9.85
N LEU A 93 8.69 -9.92 10.67
CA LEU A 93 8.18 -8.54 10.74
C LEU A 93 9.24 -7.54 11.24
N SER A 94 10.15 -7.97 12.12
CA SER A 94 11.22 -7.12 12.66
C SER A 94 12.20 -6.62 11.60
N GLU A 95 12.30 -7.27 10.44
CA GLU A 95 13.10 -6.78 9.32
C GLU A 95 12.48 -5.57 8.63
N LEU A 96 11.15 -5.41 8.73
CA LEU A 96 10.47 -4.24 8.19
C LEU A 96 10.69 -3.00 9.07
N ASP A 97 10.92 -3.18 10.37
CA ASP A 97 11.22 -2.09 11.31
C ASP A 97 12.59 -1.44 11.04
N ALA A 98 13.49 -2.17 10.38
CA ALA A 98 14.82 -1.67 10.03
C ALA A 98 14.85 -0.79 8.77
N ILE A 99 13.74 -0.69 8.04
CA ILE A 99 13.69 0.01 6.75
C ILE A 99 13.28 1.46 6.96
N GLY A 100 14.13 2.38 6.52
CA GLY A 100 13.88 3.82 6.64
C GLY A 100 12.76 4.29 5.72
N ASN A 101 12.02 5.33 6.12
CA ASN A 101 10.94 5.86 5.28
C ASN A 101 11.44 6.38 3.92
N ASP A 102 12.59 7.06 3.91
CA ASP A 102 13.19 7.62 2.69
C ASP A 102 13.72 6.51 1.78
N GLU A 103 14.34 5.47 2.36
CA GLU A 103 14.77 4.27 1.65
C GLU A 103 13.59 3.58 0.97
N LEU A 104 12.50 3.38 1.72
CA LEU A 104 11.28 2.78 1.20
C LEU A 104 10.66 3.61 0.08
N SER A 105 10.62 4.94 0.24
CA SER A 105 10.13 5.85 -0.80
C SER A 105 10.99 5.84 -2.05
N ALA A 106 12.31 5.73 -1.92
CA ALA A 106 13.23 5.65 -3.05
C ALA A 106 13.17 4.29 -3.77
N MET A 107 12.89 3.20 -3.05
CA MET A 107 12.85 1.86 -3.66
C MET A 107 11.50 1.55 -4.29
N ALA A 108 10.38 2.00 -3.73
CA ALA A 108 9.04 1.52 -4.09
C ALA A 108 7.99 2.62 -4.28
N GLY A 109 8.41 3.89 -4.27
CA GLY A 109 7.53 5.04 -4.46
C GLY A 109 6.88 5.53 -3.17
N LYS A 110 6.56 6.82 -3.12
CA LYS A 110 6.01 7.50 -1.94
C LYS A 110 4.65 6.96 -1.49
N SER A 111 3.86 6.37 -2.37
CA SER A 111 2.56 5.81 -2.00
C SER A 111 2.66 4.38 -1.46
N THR A 112 3.83 3.73 -1.54
CA THR A 112 4.04 2.40 -0.95
C THR A 112 3.85 2.37 0.56
N HIS A 113 3.95 3.51 1.25
CA HIS A 113 3.79 3.59 2.71
C HIS A 113 2.44 3.09 3.23
N GLU A 114 1.45 2.94 2.35
CA GLU A 114 0.19 2.26 2.64
C GLU A 114 0.37 0.80 3.11
N ILE A 115 1.47 0.13 2.76
CA ILE A 115 1.78 -1.24 3.23
C ILE A 115 1.90 -1.35 4.75
N LYS A 116 2.05 -0.23 5.47
CA LYS A 116 2.05 -0.22 6.94
C LYS A 116 0.74 -0.78 7.52
N THR A 117 -0.36 -0.72 6.78
CA THR A 117 -1.62 -1.37 7.20
C THR A 117 -1.52 -2.90 7.15
N TRP A 118 -0.79 -3.46 6.19
CA TRP A 118 -0.50 -4.89 6.12
C TRP A 118 0.40 -5.29 7.28
N VAL A 119 1.45 -4.51 7.56
CA VAL A 119 2.33 -4.73 8.72
C VAL A 119 1.53 -4.73 10.02
N ALA A 120 0.64 -3.75 10.21
CA ALA A 120 -0.24 -3.70 11.37
C ALA A 120 -1.19 -4.92 11.47
N ALA A 121 -1.71 -5.39 10.33
CA ALA A 121 -2.56 -6.57 10.28
C ALA A 121 -1.81 -7.85 10.68
N PHE A 122 -0.61 -8.08 10.14
CA PHE A 122 0.23 -9.23 10.47
C PHE A 122 0.82 -9.15 11.89
N ALA A 123 1.13 -7.95 12.38
CA ALA A 123 1.53 -7.74 13.79
C ALA A 123 0.36 -7.96 14.76
N ALA A 124 -0.89 -7.74 14.33
CA ALA A 124 -2.05 -8.11 15.12
C ALA A 124 -2.32 -9.62 15.07
N LEU A 125 -2.13 -10.26 13.91
CA LEU A 125 -2.21 -11.72 13.72
C LEU A 125 -1.19 -12.46 14.60
N SER A 126 0.04 -11.95 14.70
CA SER A 126 1.11 -12.59 15.49
C SER A 126 0.79 -12.75 16.98
N ALA A 127 -0.12 -11.95 17.51
CA ALA A 127 -0.59 -12.08 18.90
C ALA A 127 -1.46 -13.32 19.14
N PHE A 128 -1.90 -14.01 18.07
CA PHE A 128 -2.62 -15.28 18.13
C PHE A 128 -1.71 -16.50 17.96
N GLY A 129 -0.41 -16.31 17.75
CA GLY A 129 0.57 -17.38 17.56
C GLY A 129 1.17 -17.40 16.16
N ARG A 130 1.74 -18.54 15.78
CA ARG A 130 2.27 -18.77 14.44
C ARG A 130 1.12 -18.81 13.43
N TRP A 131 1.39 -18.42 12.19
CA TRP A 131 0.42 -18.49 11.11
C TRP A 131 1.05 -19.17 9.90
N ARG A 132 0.19 -19.71 9.05
CA ARG A 132 0.53 -20.15 7.70
C ARG A 132 -0.14 -19.23 6.67
N SER A 133 0.57 -18.97 5.58
CA SER A 133 -0.03 -18.37 4.38
C SER A 133 -0.95 -19.38 3.71
N GLU A 134 -2.15 -18.96 3.31
CA GLU A 134 -3.11 -19.80 2.58
C GLU A 134 -3.27 -19.38 1.12
N GLY A 135 -2.92 -18.13 0.79
CA GLY A 135 -3.13 -17.59 -0.53
C GLY A 135 -2.24 -16.38 -0.77
N ARG A 136 -1.56 -16.38 -1.92
CA ARG A 136 -0.68 -15.31 -2.36
C ARG A 136 -0.97 -14.98 -3.81
N TYR A 137 -1.18 -13.71 -4.10
CA TYR A 137 -1.27 -13.17 -5.46
C TYR A 137 -0.42 -11.92 -5.56
N TYR A 138 0.34 -11.79 -6.64
CA TYR A 138 1.05 -10.57 -6.98
C TYR A 138 1.10 -10.38 -8.49
N ARG A 139 0.86 -9.15 -8.94
CA ARG A 139 1.10 -8.72 -10.32
C ARG A 139 1.45 -7.23 -10.36
N PRO A 140 2.52 -6.82 -11.06
CA PRO A 140 2.67 -5.41 -11.43
C PRO A 140 1.65 -5.08 -12.52
N ILE A 141 0.90 -4.00 -12.33
CA ILE A 141 -0.13 -3.55 -13.26
C ILE A 141 0.21 -2.11 -13.67
N PRO A 142 1.03 -1.92 -14.74
CA PRO A 142 1.39 -0.59 -15.23
C PRO A 142 0.19 0.29 -15.55
N GLU A 143 -0.89 -0.31 -16.08
CA GLU A 143 -2.14 0.38 -16.41
C GLU A 143 -2.85 0.97 -15.18
N TRP A 144 -2.51 0.49 -13.97
CA TRP A 144 -2.99 1.02 -12.69
C TRP A 144 -1.90 1.79 -11.94
N ILE A 145 -0.69 1.87 -12.51
CA ILE A 145 0.50 2.48 -11.88
C ILE A 145 0.78 1.84 -10.51
N ALA A 146 0.54 0.52 -10.36
CA ALA A 146 0.68 -0.12 -9.06
C ALA A 146 1.12 -1.59 -9.12
N GLY A 147 1.93 -1.99 -8.15
CA GLY A 147 2.07 -3.38 -7.73
C GLY A 147 0.80 -3.82 -7.01
N PHE A 148 0.03 -4.72 -7.62
CA PHE A 148 -1.20 -5.24 -7.01
C PHE A 148 -0.91 -6.58 -6.31
N GLY A 149 -1.34 -6.71 -5.07
CA GLY A 149 -1.11 -7.90 -4.27
C GLY A 149 -2.28 -8.27 -3.37
N SER A 150 -2.34 -9.55 -3.03
CA SER A 150 -3.22 -10.12 -2.01
C SER A 150 -2.47 -11.20 -1.25
N LEU A 151 -2.62 -11.22 0.07
CA LEU A 151 -2.05 -12.23 0.95
C LEU A 151 -3.07 -12.59 2.03
N SER A 152 -3.35 -13.88 2.19
CA SER A 152 -4.21 -14.40 3.25
C SER A 152 -3.44 -15.38 4.14
N ALA A 153 -3.66 -15.30 5.44
CA ALA A 153 -3.03 -16.18 6.42
C ALA A 153 -4.03 -16.57 7.51
N THR A 154 -3.81 -17.74 8.09
CA THR A 154 -4.53 -18.21 9.27
C THR A 154 -3.56 -18.67 10.34
N THR A 155 -3.93 -18.52 11.61
CA THR A 155 -3.17 -19.05 12.73
C THR A 155 -3.12 -20.57 12.67
N GLU A 156 -1.97 -21.14 13.01
CA GLU A 156 -1.81 -22.57 13.25
C GLU A 156 -2.55 -22.92 14.56
N ILE A 157 -3.28 -24.03 14.57
CA ILE A 157 -4.01 -24.56 15.74
C ILE A 157 -3.06 -25.37 16.60
#